data_AF-A0A519ZIV0-F1
#
_entry.id   AF-A0A519ZIV0-F1
#
_cell.length_a   1.000
_cell.length_b   1.000
_cell.length_c   1.000
_cell.angle_alpha   90.00
_cell.angle_beta   90.00
_cell.angle_gamma   90.00
#
_symmetry.space_group_name_H-M   'P 1'
#
loop_
_entity.id
_entity.type
_entity.pdbx_description
1 polymer ?
#
loop_
_entity_poly.entity_id
_entity_poly.type
_entity_poly.pdbx_seq_one_letter_code
_entity_poly.pdbx_strand_id
1 'polypeptide(L)' 'MEVEIILKKDQRSGKRTEGVVKDLLTSSAFHSRGIKVRLEDGQIGRVVGILD' A
#
# COMPACT_ATOMS: atom_id res chain seq x y z
N MET A 1 -9.85 -2.77 7.17
CA MET A 1 -8.51 -2.21 6.86
C MET A 1 -8.33 -2.17 5.35
N GLU A 2 -9.26 -1.46 4.74
CA GLU A 2 -9.19 -1.00 3.37
C GLU A 2 -8.21 0.17 3.29
N VAL A 3 -7.33 0.13 2.30
CA VAL A 3 -6.28 1.11 2.12
C VAL A 3 -6.15 1.49 0.65
N GLU A 4 -5.66 2.69 0.41
CA GLU A 4 -5.12 3.07 -0.88
C GLU A 4 -3.61 2.79 -0.89
N ILE A 5 -3.15 2.05 -1.90
CA ILE A 5 -1.73 1.86 -2.17
C ILE A 5 -1.31 2.47 -3.50
N ILE A 6 -0.05 2.87 -3.57
CA ILE A 6 0.62 3.17 -4.84
C ILE A 6 1.51 1.98 -5.24
N LEU A 7 1.24 1.43 -6.42
CA LEU A 7 2.05 0.36 -7.00
C LEU A 7 3.33 0.94 -7.60
N LYS A 8 4.40 0.14 -7.68
CA LYS A 8 5.67 0.59 -8.26
C LYS A 8 5.52 1.12 -9.69
N LYS A 9 4.68 0.46 -10.51
CA LYS A 9 4.38 0.88 -11.89
C LYS A 9 3.65 2.24 -11.96
N ASP A 10 2.93 2.58 -10.90
CA ASP A 10 2.08 3.76 -10.82
C ASP A 10 2.73 4.92 -10.04
N GLN A 11 3.96 4.76 -9.55
CA GLN A 11 4.68 5.81 -8.80
C GLN A 11 4.89 7.10 -9.59
N ARG A 12 4.99 7.03 -10.92
CA ARG A 12 5.12 8.21 -11.79
C ARG A 12 3.77 8.84 -12.14
N SER A 13 2.73 8.02 -12.27
CA SER A 13 1.39 8.50 -12.63
C SER A 13 0.59 8.99 -11.42
N GLY A 14 0.99 8.57 -10.21
CA GLY A 14 0.25 8.87 -8.98
C GLY A 14 -1.03 8.05 -8.84
N LYS A 15 -1.28 7.08 -9.72
CA LYS A 15 -2.49 6.25 -9.67
C LYS A 15 -2.50 5.43 -8.37
N ARG A 16 -3.63 5.49 -7.67
CA ARG A 16 -3.90 4.73 -6.44
C ARG A 16 -4.71 3.50 -6.76
N THR A 17 -4.49 2.46 -5.97
CA THR A 17 -5.23 1.21 -6.03
C THR A 17 -5.78 0.95 -4.64
N GLU A 18 -7.09 0.79 -4.55
CA GLU A 18 -7.79 0.46 -3.32
C GLU A 18 -7.78 -1.06 -3.12
N GLY A 19 -7.76 -1.48 -1.86
CA GLY A 19 -8.01 -2.87 -1.50
C GLY A 19 -7.77 -3.18 -0.04
N VAL A 20 -8.02 -4.43 0.33
CA VAL A 20 -7.88 -4.93 1.71
C VAL A 20 -6.46 -5.42 1.94
N VAL A 21 -5.84 -5.00 3.05
CA VAL A 21 -4.50 -5.46 3.44
C VAL A 21 -4.53 -6.94 3.83
N LYS A 22 -3.67 -7.74 3.20
CA LYS A 22 -3.39 -9.12 3.57
C LYS A 22 -2.16 -9.24 4.47
N ASP A 23 -1.02 -8.70 4.00
CA ASP A 23 0.25 -8.79 4.72
C ASP A 23 0.89 -7.40 4.89
N LEU A 24 1.37 -7.10 6.10
CA LEU A 24 2.28 -5.98 6.37
C LEU A 24 3.71 -6.42 6.03
N LEU A 25 4.34 -5.77 5.05
CA LEU A 25 5.70 -6.09 4.59
C LEU A 25 6.76 -5.13 5.16
N THR A 26 6.37 -4.27 6.09
CA THR A 26 7.26 -3.32 6.78
C THR A 26 7.28 -3.65 8.25
N SER A 27 8.46 -3.93 8.80
CA SER A 27 8.62 -4.32 10.20
C SER A 27 8.54 -3.15 11.18
N SER A 28 8.84 -1.93 10.72
CA SER A 28 8.75 -0.71 11.53
C SER A 28 7.43 0.01 11.29
N ALA A 29 6.81 0.48 12.37
CA ALA A 29 5.61 1.33 12.32
C ALA A 29 5.87 2.69 11.66
N PHE A 30 7.12 3.17 11.67
CA PHE A 30 7.53 4.36 10.95
C PHE A 30 8.53 4.00 9.85
N HIS A 31 8.22 4.38 8.61
CA HIS A 31 9.10 4.22 7.48
C HIS A 31 9.02 5.46 6.59
N SER A 32 10.16 6.09 6.28
CA SER A 32 10.22 7.38 5.56
C SER A 32 9.55 7.37 4.19
N ARG A 33 9.44 6.21 3.56
CA ARG A 33 8.77 6.00 2.27
C ARG A 33 7.36 5.40 2.40
N GLY A 34 6.76 5.42 3.59
CA GLY A 34 5.48 4.79 3.88
C GLY A 34 5.57 3.29 4.10
N ILE A 35 4.47 2.73 4.63
CA ILE A 35 4.32 1.30 4.94
C ILE A 35 4.08 0.54 3.64
N LYS A 36 4.88 -0.50 3.40
CA LYS A 36 4.71 -1.46 2.31
C LYS A 36 3.77 -2.59 2.75
N VAL A 37 2.79 -2.91 1.93
CA VAL A 37 1.79 -3.95 2.18
C VAL A 37 1.56 -4.83 0.94
N ARG A 38 0.97 -6.00 1.16
CA ARG A 38 0.35 -6.83 0.13
C ARG A 38 -1.17 -6.79 0.33
N LEU A 39 -1.92 -6.59 -0.75
CA LEU A 39 -3.37 -6.68 -0.76
C LEU A 39 -3.85 -8.14 -0.91
N GLU A 40 -5.12 -8.42 -0.64
CA GLU A 40 -5.70 -9.76 -0.78
C GLU A 40 -5.58 -10.33 -2.21
N ASP A 41 -5.64 -9.47 -3.22
CA ASP A 41 -5.46 -9.81 -4.63
C ASP A 41 -3.99 -10.07 -5.04
N GLY A 42 -3.06 -9.97 -4.09
CA GLY A 42 -1.63 -10.21 -4.28
C GLY A 42 -0.83 -9.00 -4.75
N GLN A 43 -1.47 -7.85 -5.01
CA GLN A 43 -0.77 -6.62 -5.38
C GLN A 43 0.07 -6.08 -4.23
N ILE A 44 1.22 -5.50 -4.55
CA ILE A 44 2.18 -4.99 -3.56
C ILE A 44 2.49 -3.53 -3.83
N GLY A 45 2.27 -2.69 -2.82
CA GLY A 45 2.48 -1.25 -2.91
C GLY A 45 2.80 -0.62 -1.58
N ARG A 46 2.86 0.72 -1.60
CA ARG A 46 3.04 1.54 -0.40
C ARG A 46 1.73 2.22 -0.06
N VAL A 47 1.32 2.16 1.20
CA VAL A 47 0.11 2.81 1.70
C VAL A 47 0.25 4.32 1.53
N VAL A 48 -0.76 4.94 0.92
CA VAL A 48 -0.88 6.39 0.70
C VAL A 48 -2.15 6.97 1.32
N GLY A 49 -3.13 6.13 1.65
CA GLY A 49 -4.38 6.49 2.32
C GLY A 49 -4.98 5.31 3.07
N ILE A 50 -5.78 5.59 4.09
CA ILE A 50 -6.55 4.61 4.87
C ILE A 50 -8.02 4.99 4.67
N LEU A 51 -8.86 4.01 4.35
CA LEU A 51 -10.27 4.24 4.00
C LEU A 51 -11.21 3.84 5.16
N ASP A 52 -11.16 2.57 5.62
CA ASP A 52 -11.75 2.09 6.89
C ASP A 52 -11.32 0.63 7.22
#